data_AF-A0A2E3SKR7-F1
#
_entry.id   AF-A0A2E3SKR7-F1
#
_cell.length_a   1.000
_cell.length_b   1.000
_cell.length_c   1.000
_cell.angle_alpha   90.00
_cell.angle_beta   90.00
_cell.angle_gamma   90.00
#
_symmetry.space_group_name_H-M   'P 1'
#
loop_
_entity.id
_entity.type
_entity.pdbx_description
1 polymer ?
#
loop_
_entity_poly.entity_id
_entity_poly.type
_entity_poly.pdbx_seq_one_letter_code
_entity_poly.pdbx_strand_id
1 'polypeptide(L)'
;MSKELEGQPQLTPEEIEQQSIRFHAEQLEDAKPVKIEVQTFTSLGGNTLASLIDRSSKVFLKHPEKCEFFSLYGDQIIGQFEISYDTILRLYASAVNKSNKIAQDFIRSQIVPSPMSLDTAINSLYDDYGYQQNVIESLLPQEVRTLFFGENSMVSVADVAESKLLAFSLLGGKIDNKNQNEIFIFVPDSKKGLLGSNETIVISSTGKIYEVPLLNIPLALNVMRSLGFNAKIVILKHVYIDEQSFCRVGEGGLWYHYKGNDKNVGCDFLSNTVRSIKSNTISLSSDYPTFKESIDRVFTILNNNM
;
A
#
# COMPACT_ATOMS: atom_id res chain seq x y z
N MET A 1 -46.15 -24.23 32.70
CA MET A 1 -44.93 -23.40 32.61
C MET A 1 -44.88 -22.86 31.19
N SER A 2 -45.76 -21.90 30.87
CA SER A 2 -46.05 -21.52 29.47
C SER A 2 -46.99 -20.31 29.41
N LYS A 3 -46.64 -19.21 30.10
CA LYS A 3 -47.39 -17.93 30.01
C LYS A 3 -46.52 -16.66 30.06
N GLU A 4 -45.19 -16.76 29.92
CA GLU A 4 -44.30 -15.59 29.97
C GLU A 4 -43.64 -15.24 28.61
N LEU A 5 -43.94 -15.98 27.53
CA LEU A 5 -43.32 -15.77 26.21
C LEU A 5 -44.24 -15.10 25.17
N GLU A 6 -45.53 -14.89 25.49
CA GLU A 6 -46.44 -14.19 24.58
C GLU A 6 -46.36 -12.67 24.81
N GLY A 7 -45.55 -12.00 24.00
CA GLY A 7 -45.54 -10.53 23.92
C GLY A 7 -44.17 -9.86 23.98
N GLN A 8 -43.07 -10.61 24.08
CA GLN A 8 -41.75 -10.01 23.91
C GLN A 8 -41.50 -9.73 22.41
N PRO A 9 -40.99 -8.53 22.06
CA PRO A 9 -40.57 -8.28 20.69
C PRO A 9 -39.56 -9.35 20.27
N GLN A 10 -39.66 -9.83 19.03
CA GLN A 10 -38.64 -10.73 18.50
C GLN A 10 -37.29 -10.05 18.62
N LEU A 11 -36.34 -10.73 19.26
CA LEU A 11 -34.96 -10.25 19.36
C LEU A 11 -34.42 -10.05 17.95
N THR A 12 -33.70 -8.94 17.77
CA THR A 12 -32.94 -8.69 16.56
C THR A 12 -31.82 -9.73 16.41
N PRO A 13 -31.31 -9.98 15.20
CA PRO A 13 -30.18 -10.90 14.99
C PRO A 13 -28.96 -10.59 15.88
N GLU A 14 -28.63 -9.30 16.07
CA GLU A 14 -27.53 -8.87 16.94
C GLU A 14 -27.79 -9.18 18.41
N GLU A 15 -29.02 -9.00 18.90
CA GLU A 15 -29.38 -9.35 20.27
C GLU A 15 -29.31 -10.87 20.51
N ILE A 16 -29.71 -11.67 19.51
CA ILE A 16 -29.59 -13.13 19.56
C ILE A 16 -28.11 -13.54 19.66
N GLU A 17 -27.24 -12.93 18.85
CA GLU A 17 -25.81 -13.20 18.84
C GLU A 17 -25.15 -12.83 20.19
N GLN A 18 -25.44 -11.64 20.72
CA GLN A 18 -24.92 -11.22 22.02
C GLN A 18 -25.38 -12.14 23.16
N GLN A 19 -26.65 -12.54 23.15
CA GLN A 19 -27.18 -13.47 24.15
C GLN A 19 -26.55 -14.87 24.02
N SER A 20 -26.28 -15.34 22.80
CA SER A 20 -25.58 -16.60 22.54
C SER A 20 -24.16 -16.59 23.13
N ILE A 21 -23.39 -15.55 22.82
CA ILE A 21 -22.02 -15.37 23.34
C ILE A 21 -22.03 -15.35 24.86
N ARG A 22 -22.96 -14.60 25.46
CA ARG A 22 -23.10 -14.53 26.92
C ARG A 22 -23.48 -15.87 27.53
N PHE A 23 -24.46 -16.57 26.96
CA PHE A 23 -24.87 -17.89 27.40
C PHE A 23 -23.68 -18.85 27.43
N HIS A 24 -22.91 -18.91 26.35
CA HIS A 24 -21.72 -19.75 26.29
C HIS A 24 -20.61 -19.31 27.25
N ALA A 25 -20.44 -18.01 27.49
CA ALA A 25 -19.49 -17.50 28.47
C ALA A 25 -19.83 -17.96 29.89
N GLU A 26 -21.11 -17.91 30.28
CA GLU A 26 -21.60 -18.42 31.57
C GLU A 26 -21.38 -19.94 31.70
N GLN A 27 -21.60 -20.72 30.63
CA GLN A 27 -21.36 -22.16 30.65
C GLN A 27 -19.87 -22.55 30.74
N LEU A 28 -18.97 -21.63 30.38
CA LEU A 28 -17.53 -21.90 30.29
C LEU A 28 -16.72 -21.26 31.43
N GLU A 29 -17.35 -20.75 32.48
CA GLU A 29 -16.68 -19.99 33.56
C GLU A 29 -15.43 -20.71 34.11
N ASP A 30 -15.56 -22.00 34.45
CA ASP A 30 -14.49 -22.85 35.00
C ASP A 30 -13.58 -23.51 33.94
N ALA A 31 -13.88 -23.31 32.65
CA ALA A 31 -13.12 -23.94 31.58
C ALA A 31 -11.73 -23.31 31.41
N LYS A 32 -10.73 -24.13 31.09
CA LYS A 32 -9.38 -23.67 30.78
C LYS A 32 -9.37 -22.89 29.46
N PRO A 33 -8.66 -21.74 29.41
CA PRO A 33 -8.58 -20.95 28.19
C PRO A 33 -7.77 -21.68 27.11
N VAL A 34 -8.18 -21.48 25.87
CA VAL A 34 -7.51 -22.02 24.69
C VAL A 34 -6.75 -20.90 24.01
N LYS A 35 -5.47 -21.15 23.74
CA LYS A 35 -4.58 -20.21 23.04
C LYS A 35 -4.36 -20.73 21.62
N ILE A 36 -4.71 -19.93 20.62
CA ILE A 36 -4.53 -20.27 19.21
C ILE A 36 -3.75 -19.16 18.50
N GLU A 37 -3.02 -19.52 17.46
CA GLU A 37 -2.34 -18.53 16.62
C GLU A 37 -3.35 -17.83 15.70
N VAL A 38 -3.14 -16.54 15.42
CA VAL A 38 -4.03 -15.79 14.53
C VAL A 38 -4.08 -16.42 13.13
N GLN A 39 -2.96 -16.96 12.65
CA GLN A 39 -2.88 -17.71 11.39
C GLN A 39 -3.81 -18.92 11.41
N THR A 40 -3.89 -19.60 12.56
CA THR A 40 -4.78 -20.75 12.72
C THR A 40 -6.22 -20.25 12.59
N PHE A 41 -6.60 -19.23 13.36
CA PHE A 41 -7.94 -18.61 13.34
C PHE A 41 -8.40 -18.23 11.94
N THR A 42 -7.58 -17.49 11.19
CA THR A 42 -7.90 -17.04 9.82
C THR A 42 -7.94 -18.17 8.79
N SER A 43 -7.40 -19.34 9.14
CA SER A 43 -7.37 -20.51 8.27
C SER A 43 -8.48 -21.52 8.59
N LEU A 44 -9.27 -21.34 9.64
CA LEU A 44 -10.36 -22.26 9.94
C LEU A 44 -11.48 -22.15 8.89
N GLY A 45 -12.25 -23.22 8.71
CA GLY A 45 -13.46 -23.18 7.88
C GLY A 45 -14.59 -22.43 8.59
N GLY A 46 -15.54 -21.87 7.83
CA GLY A 46 -16.61 -21.01 8.38
C GLY A 46 -17.38 -21.64 9.55
N ASN A 47 -17.79 -22.91 9.43
CA ASN A 47 -18.53 -23.60 10.50
C ASN A 47 -17.70 -23.81 11.77
N THR A 48 -16.40 -24.12 11.61
CA THR A 48 -15.48 -24.29 12.74
C THR A 48 -15.21 -22.95 13.42
N LEU A 49 -15.07 -21.88 12.65
CA LEU A 49 -14.82 -20.54 13.16
C LEU A 49 -16.05 -19.98 13.90
N ALA A 50 -17.25 -20.16 13.35
CA ALA A 50 -18.50 -19.77 14.02
C ALA A 50 -18.64 -20.46 15.40
N SER A 51 -18.36 -21.75 15.48
CA SER A 51 -18.36 -22.51 16.74
C SER A 51 -17.31 -22.02 17.75
N LEU A 52 -16.18 -21.49 17.28
CA LEU A 52 -15.19 -20.86 18.17
C LEU A 52 -15.62 -19.48 18.65
N ILE A 53 -16.32 -18.71 17.81
CA ILE A 53 -16.87 -17.40 18.14
C ILE A 53 -17.89 -17.48 19.27
N ASP A 54 -18.77 -18.48 19.25
CA ASP A 54 -19.70 -18.77 20.35
C ASP A 54 -18.96 -18.98 21.68
N ARG A 55 -17.71 -19.46 21.62
CA ARG A 55 -16.86 -19.76 22.80
C ARG A 55 -15.72 -18.76 23.00
N SER A 56 -15.82 -17.60 22.34
CA SER A 56 -14.79 -16.55 22.28
C SER A 56 -14.26 -16.11 23.63
N SER A 57 -15.10 -16.13 24.69
CA SER A 57 -14.73 -15.76 26.06
C SER A 57 -13.54 -16.53 26.66
N LYS A 58 -13.22 -17.71 26.12
CA LYS A 58 -12.06 -18.53 26.53
C LYS A 58 -11.02 -18.69 25.43
N VAL A 59 -11.19 -18.06 24.27
CA VAL A 59 -10.26 -18.12 23.15
C VAL A 59 -9.35 -16.90 23.16
N PHE A 60 -8.05 -17.16 23.16
CA PHE A 60 -7.01 -16.15 23.11
C PHE A 60 -6.21 -16.28 21.82
N LEU A 61 -6.15 -15.21 21.05
CA LEU A 61 -5.35 -15.13 19.83
C LEU A 61 -3.93 -14.67 20.14
N LYS A 62 -2.94 -15.50 19.81
CA LYS A 62 -1.52 -15.15 19.91
C LYS A 62 -1.15 -14.16 18.82
N HIS A 63 -0.49 -13.08 19.22
CA HIS A 63 0.05 -12.10 18.29
C HIS A 63 1.16 -12.73 17.43
N PRO A 64 1.19 -12.48 16.11
CA PRO A 64 2.17 -13.11 15.22
C PRO A 64 3.60 -12.58 15.43
N GLU A 65 3.72 -11.34 15.91
CA GLU A 65 5.00 -10.60 15.96
C GLU A 65 5.42 -10.19 17.40
N LYS A 66 4.54 -10.40 18.39
CA LYS A 66 4.74 -9.97 19.79
C LYS A 66 4.43 -11.15 20.70
N CYS A 67 5.02 -11.19 21.89
CA CYS A 67 4.71 -12.21 22.90
C CYS A 67 3.44 -11.84 23.69
N GLU A 68 2.33 -11.60 22.96
CA GLU A 68 1.08 -11.08 23.50
C GLU A 68 -0.11 -11.95 23.05
N PHE A 69 -1.19 -11.89 23.83
CA PHE A 69 -2.44 -12.59 23.54
C PHE A 69 -3.62 -11.63 23.66
N PHE A 70 -4.60 -11.81 22.78
CA PHE A 70 -5.79 -10.97 22.70
C PHE A 70 -7.02 -11.83 22.95
N SER A 71 -7.88 -11.37 23.85
CA SER A 71 -9.17 -12.01 24.10
C SER A 71 -10.15 -11.67 22.99
N LEU A 72 -10.91 -12.67 22.56
CA LEU A 72 -12.04 -12.47 21.67
C LEU A 72 -13.32 -12.20 22.46
N TYR A 73 -14.19 -11.36 21.90
CA TYR A 73 -15.58 -11.25 22.29
C TYR A 73 -16.43 -11.34 21.03
N GLY A 74 -17.11 -12.48 20.85
CA GLY A 74 -17.69 -12.84 19.57
C GLY A 74 -16.62 -12.98 18.48
N ASP A 75 -16.83 -12.29 17.37
CA ASP A 75 -15.91 -12.17 16.25
C ASP A 75 -14.98 -10.95 16.35
N GLN A 76 -14.99 -10.22 17.47
CA GLN A 76 -14.18 -9.01 17.66
C GLN A 76 -13.04 -9.24 18.65
N ILE A 77 -11.95 -8.48 18.49
CA ILE A 77 -10.91 -8.36 19.51
C ILE A 77 -11.25 -7.18 20.42
N ILE A 78 -10.96 -7.32 21.71
CA ILE A 78 -10.97 -6.17 22.62
C ILE A 78 -9.70 -5.34 22.37
N GLY A 79 -9.82 -4.23 21.65
CA GLY A 79 -8.74 -3.30 21.32
C GLY A 79 -8.33 -3.32 19.84
N GLN A 80 -7.19 -2.70 19.50
CA GLN A 80 -6.63 -2.73 18.14
C GLN A 80 -5.51 -3.76 18.05
N PHE A 81 -5.54 -4.59 17.00
CA PHE A 81 -4.54 -5.61 16.75
C PHE A 81 -3.55 -5.13 15.68
N GLU A 82 -2.41 -4.60 16.12
CA GLU A 82 -1.45 -3.94 15.24
C GLU A 82 -0.33 -4.91 14.79
N ILE A 83 -0.24 -5.21 13.49
CA ILE A 83 0.77 -6.12 12.90
C ILE A 83 1.31 -5.59 11.57
N SER A 84 2.44 -6.12 11.10
CA SER A 84 3.00 -5.71 9.81
C SER A 84 2.06 -5.98 8.63
N TYR A 85 2.08 -5.09 7.64
CA TYR A 85 1.17 -5.17 6.49
C TYR A 85 1.36 -6.44 5.65
N ASP A 86 2.59 -6.92 5.48
CA ASP A 86 2.83 -8.18 4.76
C ASP A 86 2.22 -9.38 5.49
N THR A 87 2.19 -9.38 6.84
CA THR A 87 1.46 -10.39 7.62
C THR A 87 -0.04 -10.29 7.36
N ILE A 88 -0.61 -9.08 7.33
CA ILE A 88 -2.03 -8.88 7.01
C ILE A 88 -2.38 -9.48 5.65
N LEU A 89 -1.60 -9.17 4.62
CA LEU A 89 -1.82 -9.69 3.27
C LEU A 89 -1.80 -11.22 3.24
N ARG A 90 -0.90 -11.87 3.97
CA ARG A 90 -0.84 -13.35 4.08
C ARG A 90 -2.05 -13.94 4.79
N LEU A 91 -2.47 -13.33 5.90
CA LEU A 91 -3.67 -13.75 6.64
C LEU A 91 -4.91 -13.63 5.76
N TYR A 92 -5.03 -12.51 5.04
CA TYR A 92 -6.17 -12.23 4.18
C TYR A 92 -6.21 -13.15 2.97
N ALA A 93 -5.06 -13.41 2.33
CA ALA A 93 -4.96 -14.40 1.26
C ALA A 93 -5.41 -15.79 1.72
N SER A 94 -5.02 -16.23 2.92
CA SER A 94 -5.52 -17.48 3.50
C SER A 94 -7.04 -17.47 3.70
N ALA A 95 -7.61 -16.37 4.20
CA ALA A 95 -9.04 -16.25 4.42
C ALA A 95 -9.84 -16.24 3.11
N VAL A 96 -9.35 -15.56 2.06
CA VAL A 96 -9.93 -15.55 0.71
C VAL A 96 -9.89 -16.94 0.09
N ASN A 97 -8.73 -17.60 0.11
CA ASN A 97 -8.56 -18.93 -0.49
C ASN A 97 -9.41 -20.02 0.17
N LYS A 98 -9.81 -19.82 1.43
CA LYS A 98 -10.72 -20.71 2.16
C LYS A 98 -12.18 -20.24 2.16
N SER A 99 -12.50 -19.17 1.44
CA SER A 99 -13.84 -18.57 1.39
C SER A 99 -14.41 -18.25 2.79
N ASN A 100 -13.54 -17.88 3.73
CA ASN A 100 -13.93 -17.61 5.12
C ASN A 100 -14.26 -16.12 5.28
N LYS A 101 -15.56 -15.78 5.18
CA LYS A 101 -16.04 -14.39 5.31
C LYS A 101 -15.80 -13.81 6.69
N ILE A 102 -16.05 -14.58 7.75
CA ILE A 102 -15.82 -14.17 9.14
C ILE A 102 -14.35 -13.73 9.33
N ALA A 103 -13.40 -14.52 8.83
CA ALA A 103 -11.98 -14.15 8.92
C ALA A 103 -11.62 -12.93 8.05
N GLN A 104 -12.26 -12.76 6.89
CA GLN A 104 -12.05 -11.57 6.05
C GLN A 104 -12.57 -10.30 6.75
N ASP A 105 -13.75 -10.36 7.35
CA ASP A 105 -14.38 -9.23 8.04
C ASP A 105 -13.65 -8.88 9.34
N PHE A 106 -13.17 -9.91 10.06
CA PHE A 106 -12.25 -9.75 11.19
C PHE A 106 -10.99 -8.98 10.80
N ILE A 107 -10.31 -9.38 9.72
CA ILE A 107 -9.07 -8.72 9.28
C ILE A 107 -9.35 -7.26 8.88
N ARG A 108 -10.44 -7.00 8.16
CA ARG A 108 -10.79 -5.64 7.69
C ARG A 108 -11.15 -4.68 8.83
N SER A 109 -11.75 -5.19 9.90
CA SER A 109 -12.32 -4.34 10.96
C SER A 109 -11.47 -4.27 12.23
N GLN A 110 -10.73 -5.33 12.57
CA GLN A 110 -10.03 -5.44 13.86
C GLN A 110 -8.51 -5.33 13.76
N ILE A 111 -7.93 -5.56 12.58
CA ILE A 111 -6.48 -5.53 12.37
C ILE A 111 -6.07 -4.21 11.73
N VAL A 112 -5.10 -3.55 12.33
CA VAL A 112 -4.53 -2.30 11.84
C VAL A 112 -3.07 -2.54 11.41
N PRO A 113 -2.64 -2.05 10.25
CA PRO A 113 -1.24 -2.14 9.86
C PRO A 113 -0.34 -1.33 10.80
N SER A 114 0.73 -1.94 11.28
CA SER A 114 1.82 -1.22 11.94
C SER A 114 2.40 -0.14 11.02
N PRO A 115 2.85 1.00 11.57
CA PRO A 115 3.45 2.04 10.78
C PRO A 115 4.64 1.53 9.95
N MET A 116 4.71 1.91 8.67
CA MET A 116 5.86 1.60 7.81
C MET A 116 6.67 2.85 7.47
N SER A 117 7.94 2.67 7.10
CA SER A 117 8.78 3.79 6.67
C SER A 117 8.41 4.26 5.25
N LEU A 118 8.75 5.51 4.92
CA LEU A 118 8.66 6.04 3.56
C LEU A 118 9.36 5.13 2.54
N ASP A 119 10.58 4.71 2.85
CA ASP A 119 11.39 3.86 1.97
C ASP A 119 10.73 2.49 1.76
N THR A 120 10.09 1.93 2.79
CA THR A 120 9.33 0.68 2.70
C THR A 120 8.11 0.86 1.79
N ALA A 121 7.40 1.98 1.91
CA ALA A 121 6.26 2.28 1.05
C ALA A 121 6.70 2.40 -0.43
N ILE A 122 7.78 3.14 -0.72
CA ILE A 122 8.29 3.24 -2.10
C ILE A 122 8.77 1.88 -2.61
N ASN A 123 9.49 1.09 -1.81
CA ASN A 123 9.93 -0.24 -2.21
C ASN A 123 8.76 -1.18 -2.52
N SER A 124 7.62 -1.02 -1.85
CA SER A 124 6.43 -1.83 -2.15
C SER A 124 5.87 -1.57 -3.55
N LEU A 125 6.24 -0.45 -4.19
CA LEU A 125 5.89 -0.16 -5.58
C LEU A 125 6.68 -0.98 -6.61
N TYR A 126 7.74 -1.70 -6.19
CA TYR A 126 8.49 -2.58 -7.10
C TYR A 126 7.90 -3.98 -7.19
N ASP A 127 7.07 -4.39 -6.23
CA ASP A 127 6.66 -5.77 -6.04
C ASP A 127 5.33 -6.08 -6.76
N ASP A 128 5.32 -5.88 -8.09
CA ASP A 128 4.14 -6.10 -8.94
C ASP A 128 3.76 -7.59 -9.07
N TYR A 129 4.70 -8.50 -8.83
CA TYR A 129 4.52 -9.94 -9.11
C TYR A 129 4.31 -10.81 -7.85
N GLY A 130 4.46 -10.26 -6.65
CA GLY A 130 4.43 -11.03 -5.40
C GLY A 130 3.05 -11.41 -4.88
N TYR A 131 1.97 -10.76 -5.35
CA TYR A 131 0.64 -10.87 -4.74
C TYR A 131 -0.47 -11.15 -5.75
N GLN A 132 -1.46 -11.93 -5.31
CA GLN A 132 -2.58 -12.31 -6.16
C GLN A 132 -3.58 -11.14 -6.28
N GLN A 133 -3.87 -10.71 -7.52
CA GLN A 133 -4.80 -9.60 -7.84
C GLN A 133 -6.13 -9.70 -7.08
N ASN A 134 -6.69 -10.90 -6.98
CA ASN A 134 -7.95 -11.16 -6.28
C ASN A 134 -7.92 -10.83 -4.78
N VAL A 135 -6.76 -10.94 -4.12
CA VAL A 135 -6.59 -10.63 -2.70
C VAL A 135 -6.65 -9.11 -2.50
N ILE A 136 -5.93 -8.34 -3.32
CA ILE A 136 -5.95 -6.88 -3.27
C ILE A 136 -7.32 -6.33 -3.67
N GLU A 137 -7.91 -6.85 -4.74
CA GLU A 137 -9.27 -6.49 -5.15
C GLU A 137 -10.31 -6.74 -4.07
N SER A 138 -10.15 -7.82 -3.30
CA SER A 138 -11.04 -8.13 -2.19
C SER A 138 -10.81 -7.22 -0.99
N LEU A 139 -9.61 -6.68 -0.78
CA LEU A 139 -9.36 -5.70 0.29
C LEU A 139 -9.93 -4.31 -0.03
N LEU A 140 -10.06 -3.97 -1.31
CA LEU A 140 -10.59 -2.68 -1.74
C LEU A 140 -12.13 -2.71 -1.84
N PRO A 141 -12.87 -1.89 -1.07
CA PRO A 141 -14.31 -1.75 -1.23
C PRO A 141 -14.70 -1.34 -2.66
N GLN A 142 -15.90 -1.72 -3.09
CA GLN A 142 -16.37 -1.45 -4.45
C GLN A 142 -16.33 0.04 -4.79
N GLU A 143 -16.69 0.90 -3.84
CA GLU A 143 -16.73 2.34 -3.98
C GLU A 143 -15.34 2.91 -4.25
N VAL A 144 -14.33 2.40 -3.53
CA VAL A 144 -12.93 2.80 -3.73
C VAL A 144 -12.45 2.31 -5.10
N ARG A 145 -12.78 1.06 -5.48
CA ARG A 145 -12.38 0.56 -6.79
C ARG A 145 -12.96 1.39 -7.93
N THR A 146 -14.25 1.73 -7.84
CA THR A 146 -14.89 2.61 -8.82
C THR A 146 -14.26 4.00 -8.86
N LEU A 147 -13.88 4.56 -7.70
CA LEU A 147 -13.26 5.89 -7.63
C LEU A 147 -11.86 5.93 -8.27
N PHE A 148 -11.04 4.91 -8.06
CA PHE A 148 -9.64 4.90 -8.49
C PHE A 148 -9.39 4.22 -9.83
N PHE A 149 -10.21 3.25 -10.22
CA PHE A 149 -10.05 2.47 -11.46
C PHE A 149 -11.19 2.68 -12.46
N GLY A 150 -12.34 3.22 -12.04
CA GLY A 150 -13.53 3.41 -12.88
C GLY A 150 -14.59 2.30 -12.71
N GLU A 151 -15.79 2.51 -13.27
CA GLU A 151 -16.88 1.53 -13.19
C GLU A 151 -16.47 0.19 -13.82
N ASN A 152 -16.78 -0.92 -13.13
CA ASN A 152 -16.49 -2.29 -13.55
C ASN A 152 -15.02 -2.59 -13.89
N SER A 153 -14.09 -1.74 -13.44
CA SER A 153 -12.68 -1.90 -13.74
C SER A 153 -12.05 -2.84 -12.71
N MET A 154 -11.56 -3.98 -13.19
CA MET A 154 -10.67 -4.86 -12.41
C MET A 154 -9.34 -4.13 -12.17
N VAL A 155 -8.70 -4.42 -11.04
CA VAL A 155 -7.36 -3.87 -10.78
C VAL A 155 -6.42 -4.49 -11.80
N SER A 156 -5.87 -3.67 -12.70
CA SER A 156 -4.90 -4.16 -13.67
C SER A 156 -3.71 -4.78 -12.94
N VAL A 157 -3.12 -5.84 -13.48
CA VAL A 157 -1.85 -6.39 -12.97
C VAL A 157 -0.78 -5.30 -12.87
N ALA A 158 -0.82 -4.31 -13.78
CA ALA A 158 0.10 -3.18 -13.80
C ALA A 158 -0.13 -2.13 -12.69
N ASP A 159 -1.25 -2.21 -11.94
CA ASP A 159 -1.60 -1.26 -10.88
C ASP A 159 -1.62 -1.95 -9.49
N VAL A 160 -1.15 -3.20 -9.39
CA VAL A 160 -1.21 -4.00 -8.15
C VAL A 160 -0.36 -3.37 -7.05
N ALA A 161 0.82 -2.85 -7.38
CA ALA A 161 1.70 -2.12 -6.47
C ALA A 161 1.00 -0.93 -5.79
N GLU A 162 0.43 -0.02 -6.57
CA GLU A 162 -0.25 1.17 -6.02
C GLU A 162 -1.52 0.76 -5.27
N SER A 163 -2.25 -0.24 -5.77
CA SER A 163 -3.44 -0.80 -5.11
C SER A 163 -3.10 -1.41 -3.75
N LYS A 164 -1.93 -2.02 -3.61
CA LYS A 164 -1.41 -2.54 -2.33
C LYS A 164 -1.22 -1.40 -1.33
N LEU A 165 -0.63 -0.27 -1.73
CA LEU A 165 -0.50 0.89 -0.84
C LEU A 165 -1.85 1.55 -0.53
N LEU A 166 -2.79 1.54 -1.48
CA LEU A 166 -4.15 2.02 -1.23
C LEU A 166 -4.85 1.18 -0.16
N ALA A 167 -4.78 -0.15 -0.28
CA ALA A 167 -5.34 -1.06 0.72
C ALA A 167 -4.69 -0.88 2.12
N PHE A 168 -3.37 -0.61 2.17
CA PHE A 168 -2.70 -0.23 3.42
C PHE A 168 -3.32 1.02 4.05
N SER A 169 -3.53 2.07 3.25
CA SER A 169 -4.16 3.32 3.70
C SER A 169 -5.58 3.09 4.23
N LEU A 170 -6.37 2.25 3.55
CA LEU A 170 -7.76 1.97 3.95
C LEU A 170 -7.88 1.19 5.25
N LEU A 171 -6.92 0.30 5.52
CA LEU A 171 -6.86 -0.44 6.79
C LEU A 171 -6.37 0.44 7.96
N GLY A 172 -6.19 1.74 7.75
CA GLY A 172 -5.72 2.68 8.77
C GLY A 172 -4.20 2.71 8.92
N GLY A 173 -3.47 2.15 7.96
CA GLY A 173 -2.02 2.17 7.92
C GLY A 173 -1.47 3.59 7.88
N LYS A 174 -0.35 3.81 8.58
CA LYS A 174 0.31 5.11 8.69
C LYS A 174 1.78 5.01 8.29
N ILE A 175 2.32 6.12 7.83
CA ILE A 175 3.76 6.24 7.56
C ILE A 175 4.44 6.83 8.79
N ASP A 176 5.54 6.23 9.22
CA ASP A 176 6.37 6.74 10.31
C ASP A 176 6.97 8.11 9.90
N ASN A 177 6.47 9.17 10.54
CA ASN A 177 6.61 10.55 10.09
C ASN A 177 7.88 11.22 10.65
N LYS A 178 8.96 10.44 10.82
CA LYS A 178 10.22 10.91 11.43
C LYS A 178 10.94 11.97 10.60
N ASN A 179 10.69 12.00 9.28
CA ASN A 179 11.22 12.98 8.36
C ASN A 179 10.06 13.68 7.63
N GLN A 180 10.29 14.88 7.10
CA GLN A 180 9.35 15.51 6.17
C GLN A 180 9.10 14.52 5.03
N ASN A 181 7.89 13.96 4.95
CA ASN A 181 7.50 12.89 4.04
C ASN A 181 7.38 13.41 2.58
N GLU A 182 8.48 13.92 2.03
CA GLU A 182 8.55 14.47 0.67
C GLU A 182 9.01 13.40 -0.31
N ILE A 183 8.33 13.36 -1.46
CA ILE A 183 8.72 12.52 -2.60
C ILE A 183 8.73 13.35 -3.88
N PHE A 184 9.74 13.13 -4.71
CA PHE A 184 9.93 13.80 -6.00
C PHE A 184 9.93 12.76 -7.10
N ILE A 185 8.97 12.82 -8.00
CA ILE A 185 8.80 11.86 -9.09
C ILE A 185 9.25 12.53 -10.39
N PHE A 186 10.38 12.09 -10.93
CA PHE A 186 10.92 12.54 -12.20
C PHE A 186 10.41 11.65 -13.33
N VAL A 187 9.77 12.29 -14.31
CA VAL A 187 9.08 11.61 -15.40
C VAL A 187 9.52 12.24 -16.73
N PRO A 188 9.67 11.44 -17.80
CA PRO A 188 9.91 11.99 -19.12
C PRO A 188 8.62 12.61 -19.67
N ASP A 189 8.73 13.76 -20.34
CA ASP A 189 7.62 14.46 -21.01
C ASP A 189 6.97 13.61 -22.12
N SER A 190 7.73 12.67 -22.69
CA SER A 190 7.26 11.72 -23.70
C SER A 190 7.85 10.34 -23.48
N LYS A 191 7.09 9.29 -23.79
CA LYS A 191 7.57 7.90 -23.82
C LYS A 191 8.22 7.50 -25.15
N LYS A 192 8.10 8.32 -26.19
CA LYS A 192 8.57 7.96 -27.54
C LYS A 192 10.09 8.11 -27.64
N GLY A 193 10.78 7.05 -28.07
CA GLY A 193 12.23 7.10 -28.27
C GLY A 193 13.02 7.03 -26.97
N LEU A 194 12.43 6.56 -25.87
CA LEU A 194 13.21 6.17 -24.70
C LEU A 194 13.94 4.86 -25.00
N LEU A 195 15.20 4.77 -24.58
CA LEU A 195 16.01 3.56 -24.59
C LEU A 195 15.92 2.94 -23.18
N GLY A 196 15.60 1.65 -23.10
CA GLY A 196 15.34 0.98 -21.82
C GLY A 196 13.87 1.00 -21.40
N SER A 197 13.61 0.62 -20.16
CA SER A 197 12.27 0.58 -19.55
C SER A 197 11.73 2.00 -19.32
N ASN A 198 10.41 2.15 -19.37
CA ASN A 198 9.69 3.41 -19.07
C ASN A 198 9.67 3.69 -17.56
N GLU A 199 10.84 3.71 -16.94
CA GLU A 199 11.00 3.83 -15.50
C GLU A 199 10.92 5.29 -15.06
N THR A 200 10.24 5.47 -13.94
CA THR A 200 10.15 6.74 -13.23
C THR A 200 11.16 6.77 -12.12
N ILE A 201 11.81 7.91 -11.91
CA ILE A 201 12.74 8.07 -10.80
C ILE A 201 11.98 8.69 -9.64
N VAL A 202 11.94 8.02 -8.50
CA VAL A 202 11.39 8.55 -7.25
C VAL A 202 12.54 8.88 -6.32
N ILE A 203 12.61 10.12 -5.85
CA ILE A 203 13.58 10.55 -4.86
C ILE A 203 12.82 10.88 -3.57
N SER A 204 13.23 10.24 -2.50
CA SER A 204 12.65 10.42 -1.17
C SER A 204 13.40 11.48 -0.37
N SER A 205 12.76 12.01 0.67
CA SER A 205 13.42 12.88 1.66
C SER A 205 14.55 12.23 2.45
N THR A 206 14.71 10.89 2.37
CA THR A 206 15.86 10.17 2.94
C THR A 206 17.10 10.23 2.06
N GLY A 207 17.02 10.87 0.88
CA GLY A 207 18.11 10.95 -0.10
C GLY A 207 18.30 9.69 -0.93
N LYS A 208 17.43 8.69 -0.78
CA LYS A 208 17.43 7.50 -1.63
C LYS A 208 16.75 7.80 -2.96
N ILE A 209 17.37 7.29 -4.02
CA ILE A 209 16.90 7.33 -5.40
C ILE A 209 16.37 5.93 -5.75
N TYR A 210 15.15 5.89 -6.26
CA TYR A 210 14.44 4.67 -6.64
C TYR A 210 14.09 4.76 -8.13
N GLU A 211 14.30 3.67 -8.85
CA GLU A 211 13.97 3.47 -10.26
C GLU A 211 12.72 2.59 -10.34
N VAL A 212 11.53 3.19 -10.29
CA VAL A 212 10.27 2.44 -10.21
C VAL A 212 9.72 2.18 -11.62
N PRO A 213 9.60 0.90 -12.04
CA PRO A 213 9.09 0.56 -13.37
C PRO A 213 7.58 0.75 -13.45
N LEU A 214 7.11 1.18 -14.64
CA LEU A 214 5.68 1.19 -15.03
C LEU A 214 4.71 1.93 -14.08
N LEU A 215 5.21 2.75 -13.16
CA LEU A 215 4.44 3.48 -12.17
C LEU A 215 3.23 4.21 -12.79
N ASN A 216 2.04 3.92 -12.27
CA ASN A 216 0.85 4.66 -12.60
C ASN A 216 0.86 5.99 -11.83
N ILE A 217 1.53 7.00 -12.40
CA ILE A 217 1.79 8.29 -11.73
C ILE A 217 0.52 8.91 -11.11
N PRO A 218 -0.63 9.03 -11.81
CA PRO A 218 -1.85 9.56 -11.20
C PRO A 218 -2.32 8.78 -9.97
N LEU A 219 -2.34 7.45 -10.05
CA LEU A 219 -2.77 6.58 -8.96
C LEU A 219 -1.79 6.65 -7.77
N ALA A 220 -0.50 6.49 -8.05
CA ALA A 220 0.57 6.57 -7.07
C ALA A 220 0.53 7.90 -6.31
N LEU A 221 0.30 9.03 -7.00
CA LEU A 221 0.19 10.34 -6.35
C LEU A 221 -1.01 10.43 -5.42
N ASN A 222 -2.18 9.92 -5.83
CA ASN A 222 -3.37 9.97 -5.00
C ASN A 222 -3.19 9.12 -3.73
N VAL A 223 -2.65 7.91 -3.88
CA VAL A 223 -2.33 7.01 -2.76
C VAL A 223 -1.27 7.60 -1.84
N MET A 224 -0.19 8.16 -2.41
CA MET A 224 0.86 8.77 -1.60
C MET A 224 0.34 9.99 -0.83
N ARG A 225 -0.49 10.83 -1.45
CA ARG A 225 -1.11 11.97 -0.76
C ARG A 225 -2.06 11.54 0.35
N SER A 226 -2.84 10.46 0.17
CA SER A 226 -3.72 9.96 1.24
C SER A 226 -2.93 9.43 2.44
N LEU A 227 -1.73 8.91 2.20
CA LEU A 227 -0.77 8.48 3.24
C LEU A 227 0.01 9.64 3.89
N GLY A 228 -0.26 10.89 3.48
CA GLY A 228 0.36 12.09 4.04
C GLY A 228 1.69 12.49 3.41
N PHE A 229 2.04 11.93 2.24
CA PHE A 229 3.24 12.34 1.51
C PHE A 229 3.02 13.66 0.75
N ASN A 230 4.02 14.54 0.79
CA ASN A 230 4.11 15.69 -0.09
C ASN A 230 4.79 15.28 -1.39
N ALA A 231 3.99 14.85 -2.36
CA ALA A 231 4.45 14.36 -3.64
C ALA A 231 4.50 15.46 -4.72
N LYS A 232 5.69 15.70 -5.29
CA LYS A 232 5.91 16.64 -6.40
C LYS A 232 6.34 15.88 -7.66
N ILE A 233 5.76 16.23 -8.81
CA ILE A 233 6.18 15.70 -10.11
C ILE A 233 7.14 16.69 -10.77
N VAL A 234 8.22 16.18 -11.36
CA VAL A 234 9.14 16.92 -12.21
C VAL A 234 9.11 16.30 -13.60
N ILE A 235 8.53 17.02 -14.56
CA ILE A 235 8.41 16.56 -15.94
C ILE A 235 9.58 17.13 -16.73
N LEU A 236 10.36 16.26 -17.37
CA LEU A 236 11.57 16.65 -18.09
C LEU A 236 11.43 16.38 -19.58
N LYS A 237 11.70 17.39 -20.40
CA LYS A 237 11.86 17.30 -21.85
C LYS A 237 13.31 17.52 -22.28
N HIS A 238 14.17 17.94 -21.36
CA HIS A 238 15.61 18.11 -21.55
C HIS A 238 16.36 17.60 -20.31
N VAL A 239 17.37 16.76 -20.54
CA VAL A 239 18.24 16.22 -19.50
C VAL A 239 19.69 16.45 -19.92
N TYR A 240 20.37 17.35 -19.24
CA TYR A 240 21.79 17.61 -19.48
C TYR A 240 22.64 16.56 -18.75
N ILE A 241 23.50 15.84 -19.47
CA ILE A 241 24.30 14.75 -18.89
C ILE A 241 25.65 15.31 -18.44
N ASP A 242 26.35 15.95 -19.37
CA ASP A 242 27.63 16.63 -19.19
C ASP A 242 27.80 17.73 -20.26
N GLU A 243 28.91 18.47 -20.22
CA GLU A 243 29.17 19.62 -21.11
C GLU A 243 29.04 19.31 -22.62
N GLN A 244 29.20 18.05 -23.02
CA GLN A 244 29.17 17.64 -24.42
C GLN A 244 27.96 16.79 -24.77
N SER A 245 27.12 16.43 -23.79
CA SER A 245 26.07 15.45 -23.98
C SER A 245 24.78 15.77 -23.24
N PHE A 246 23.66 15.68 -23.96
CA PHE A 246 22.34 15.89 -23.40
C PHE A 246 21.27 15.11 -24.18
N CYS A 247 20.15 14.84 -23.52
CA CYS A 247 18.96 14.29 -24.14
C CYS A 247 17.86 15.32 -24.24
N ARG A 248 17.17 15.43 -25.37
CA ARG A 248 16.06 16.36 -25.53
C ARG A 248 14.94 15.78 -26.39
N VAL A 249 13.70 16.10 -26.02
CA VAL A 249 12.51 15.86 -26.83
C VAL A 249 12.53 16.80 -28.04
N GLY A 250 12.54 16.21 -29.23
CA GLY A 250 12.45 16.91 -30.51
C GLY A 250 11.05 16.89 -31.11
N GLU A 251 10.98 17.13 -32.41
CA GLU A 251 9.72 17.08 -33.17
C GLU A 251 9.04 15.71 -33.08
N GLY A 252 7.71 15.71 -33.07
CA GLY A 252 6.88 14.50 -32.91
C GLY A 252 6.90 13.88 -31.51
N GLY A 253 7.57 14.53 -30.54
CA GLY A 253 7.70 14.07 -29.17
C GLY A 253 8.77 12.97 -29.00
N LEU A 254 9.65 12.77 -29.97
CA LEU A 254 10.69 11.73 -29.90
C LEU A 254 11.90 12.23 -29.11
N TRP A 255 12.44 11.39 -28.22
CA TRP A 255 13.70 11.67 -27.54
C TRP A 255 14.90 11.46 -28.47
N TYR A 256 15.85 12.39 -28.38
CA TYR A 256 17.13 12.31 -29.06
C TYR A 256 18.27 12.53 -28.07
N HIS A 257 19.36 11.80 -28.27
CA HIS A 257 20.62 11.96 -27.57
C HIS A 257 21.59 12.72 -28.46
N TYR A 258 22.07 13.85 -27.95
CA TYR A 258 23.08 14.68 -28.57
C TYR A 258 24.43 14.46 -27.90
N LYS A 259 25.48 14.28 -28.71
CA LYS A 259 26.87 14.21 -28.25
C LYS A 259 27.75 15.03 -29.20
N GLY A 260 28.16 16.22 -28.77
CA GLY A 260 28.75 17.20 -29.67
C GLY A 260 27.79 17.56 -30.81
N ASN A 261 28.20 17.27 -32.06
CA ASN A 261 27.38 17.50 -33.25
C ASN A 261 26.54 16.28 -33.66
N ASP A 262 26.75 15.12 -33.02
CA ASP A 262 26.04 13.90 -33.36
C ASP A 262 24.66 13.89 -32.70
N LYS A 263 23.64 13.55 -33.50
CA LYS A 263 22.25 13.41 -33.06
C LYS A 263 21.79 11.99 -33.32
N ASN A 264 21.51 11.26 -32.25
CA ASN A 264 20.99 9.90 -32.31
C ASN A 264 19.54 9.84 -31.82
N VAL A 265 18.72 9.03 -32.47
CA VAL A 265 17.38 8.70 -31.97
C VAL A 265 17.54 7.82 -30.74
N GLY A 266 16.78 8.11 -29.69
CA GLY A 266 16.90 7.39 -28.43
C GLY A 266 17.42 8.27 -27.30
N CYS A 267 16.91 8.07 -26.09
CA CYS A 267 17.58 8.49 -24.87
C CYS A 267 17.36 7.46 -23.76
N ASP A 268 18.44 7.02 -23.11
CA ASP A 268 18.36 6.35 -21.80
C ASP A 268 18.03 7.39 -20.73
N PHE A 269 16.75 7.73 -20.61
CA PHE A 269 16.30 8.82 -19.73
C PHE A 269 16.67 8.57 -18.28
N LEU A 270 16.56 7.32 -17.82
CA LEU A 270 16.76 6.99 -16.43
C LEU A 270 18.21 7.17 -16.01
N SER A 271 19.14 6.47 -16.67
CA SER A 271 20.57 6.54 -16.32
C SER A 271 21.08 7.97 -16.46
N ASN A 272 20.64 8.68 -17.50
CA ASN A 272 21.05 10.05 -17.76
C ASN A 272 20.49 11.04 -16.73
N THR A 273 19.24 10.86 -16.27
CA THR A 273 18.65 11.73 -15.25
C THR A 273 19.31 11.51 -13.90
N VAL A 274 19.56 10.25 -13.50
CA VAL A 274 20.30 9.94 -12.26
C VAL A 274 21.70 10.55 -12.31
N ARG A 275 22.41 10.39 -13.44
CA ARG A 275 23.74 11.01 -13.62
C ARG A 275 23.67 12.54 -13.59
N SER A 276 22.65 13.12 -14.20
CA SER A 276 22.42 14.56 -14.24
C SER A 276 22.18 15.16 -12.85
N ILE A 277 21.40 14.46 -12.03
CA ILE A 277 21.15 14.83 -10.63
C ILE A 277 22.43 14.71 -9.81
N LYS A 278 23.14 13.58 -9.90
CA LYS A 278 24.40 13.37 -9.15
C LYS A 278 25.51 14.35 -9.54
N SER A 279 25.53 14.79 -10.80
CA SER A 279 26.55 15.72 -11.34
C SER A 279 26.11 17.18 -11.30
N ASN A 280 24.93 17.48 -10.75
CA ASN A 280 24.32 18.82 -10.70
C ASN A 280 24.10 19.47 -12.09
N THR A 281 24.13 18.70 -13.18
CA THR A 281 23.95 19.20 -14.54
C THR A 281 22.48 19.38 -14.90
N ILE A 282 21.53 18.84 -14.12
CA ILE A 282 20.09 19.02 -14.34
C ILE A 282 19.66 20.49 -14.27
N SER A 283 20.46 21.34 -13.60
CA SER A 283 20.25 22.79 -13.52
C SER A 283 20.42 23.50 -14.88
N LEU A 284 21.12 22.86 -15.82
CA LEU A 284 21.32 23.32 -17.20
C LEU A 284 20.18 22.86 -18.14
N SER A 285 19.32 21.95 -17.67
CA SER A 285 18.14 21.52 -18.43
C SER A 285 17.15 22.67 -18.62
N SER A 286 16.43 22.67 -19.75
CA SER A 286 15.51 23.77 -20.08
C SER A 286 14.26 23.79 -19.22
N ASP A 287 13.97 22.69 -18.52
CA ASP A 287 12.86 22.56 -17.59
C ASP A 287 13.21 22.99 -16.16
N TYR A 288 14.50 23.22 -15.86
CA TYR A 288 14.95 23.63 -14.53
C TYR A 288 14.22 24.88 -14.01
N PRO A 289 14.04 25.97 -14.77
CA PRO A 289 13.33 27.15 -14.27
C PRO A 289 11.90 26.86 -13.80
N THR A 290 11.20 25.93 -14.47
CA THR A 290 9.83 25.52 -14.12
C THR A 290 9.79 24.72 -12.82
N PHE A 291 10.78 23.85 -12.61
CA PHE A 291 10.82 22.93 -11.46
C PHE A 291 11.90 23.29 -10.44
N LYS A 292 12.36 24.55 -10.44
CA LYS A 292 13.51 25.03 -9.68
C LYS A 292 13.42 24.67 -8.21
N GLU A 293 12.29 24.96 -7.57
CA GLU A 293 12.09 24.68 -6.14
C GLU A 293 12.22 23.18 -5.83
N SER A 294 11.59 22.32 -6.64
CA SER A 294 11.64 20.88 -6.46
C SER A 294 13.05 20.33 -6.68
N ILE A 295 13.76 20.79 -7.72
CA ILE A 295 15.11 20.35 -8.04
C ILE A 295 16.12 20.83 -6.99
N ASP A 296 16.05 22.10 -6.58
CA ASP A 296 16.91 22.65 -5.53
C ASP A 296 16.69 21.93 -4.19
N ARG A 297 15.44 21.56 -3.90
CA ARG A 297 15.11 20.76 -2.71
C ARG A 297 15.70 19.36 -2.77
N VAL A 298 15.61 18.68 -3.91
CA VAL A 298 16.28 17.38 -4.16
C VAL A 298 17.78 17.48 -3.91
N PHE A 299 18.43 18.53 -4.42
CA PHE A 299 19.87 18.74 -4.17
C PHE A 299 20.21 18.96 -2.71
N THR A 300 19.39 19.73 -1.99
CA THR A 300 19.55 19.93 -0.54
C THR A 300 19.47 18.59 0.19
N ILE A 301 18.50 17.74 -0.17
CA ILE A 301 18.31 16.41 0.43
C ILE A 301 19.51 15.49 0.14
N LEU A 302 20.01 15.47 -1.09
CA LEU A 302 21.13 14.60 -1.47
C LEU A 302 22.46 15.05 -0.85
N ASN A 303 22.72 16.36 -0.78
CA ASN A 303 23.96 16.91 -0.23
C ASN A 303 24.04 16.81 1.30
N ASN A 304 22.91 16.83 2.01
CA ASN A 304 22.89 16.67 3.47
C ASN A 304 23.12 15.22 3.94
N ASN A 305 23.10 14.25 3.02
CA ASN A 305 23.28 12.82 3.29
C ASN A 305 24.61 12.25 2.74
N MET A 306 25.47 13.11 2.19
CA MET A 306 26.87 12.79 1.81
C MET A 306 27.83 13.25 2.90
#